data_AF-A0AAV3XFU6-F1
#
_entry.id   AF-A0AAV3XFU6-F1
#
_cell.length_a   1.000
_cell.length_b   1.000
_cell.length_c   1.000
_cell.angle_alpha   90.00
_cell.angle_beta   90.00
_cell.angle_gamma   90.00
#
_symmetry.space_group_name_H-M   'P 1'
#
loop_
_entity.id
_entity.type
_entity.pdbx_description
1 polymer ?
#
loop_
_entity_poly.entity_id
_entity_poly.type
_entity_poly.pdbx_seq_one_letter_code
_entity_poly.pdbx_strand_id
1 'polypeptide(L)'
;MARTPGIRVSPEHIQTVKQTLYRRFPRQIDLAEAVGVSRSTVTSYFNGKPVSPTNFIEISNKLGLNWQAISYRQINKFEPNPLLLYDEMMQEYAWLFEQRLLVILISMLR
;
A
#
# COMPACT_ATOMS: atom_id res chain seq x y z
N MET A 1 12.81 -0.69 -23.65
CA MET A 1 11.97 -1.52 -22.74
C MET A 1 11.91 -0.84 -21.39
N ALA A 2 10.72 -0.44 -20.93
CA ALA A 2 10.53 0.00 -19.56
C ALA A 2 10.72 -1.21 -18.63
N ARG A 3 11.59 -1.10 -17.61
CA ARG A 3 11.70 -2.12 -16.57
C ARG A 3 10.46 -1.99 -15.68
N THR A 4 9.53 -2.94 -15.76
CA THR A 4 8.42 -3.00 -14.82
C THR A 4 8.99 -3.20 -13.41
N PRO A 5 8.71 -2.29 -12.45
CA PRO A 5 9.21 -2.43 -11.09
C PRO A 5 8.68 -3.71 -10.46
N GLY A 6 9.50 -4.35 -9.63
CA GLY A 6 9.11 -5.57 -8.92
C GLY A 6 8.12 -5.29 -7.80
N ILE A 7 7.26 -6.27 -7.52
CA ILE A 7 6.32 -6.26 -6.40
C ILE A 7 6.92 -7.08 -5.26
N ARG A 8 6.71 -6.64 -4.02
CA ARG A 8 7.16 -7.36 -2.82
C ARG A 8 6.03 -7.56 -1.84
N VAL A 9 6.17 -8.57 -0.99
CA VAL A 9 5.27 -8.82 0.13
C VAL A 9 5.45 -7.68 1.14
N SER A 10 4.36 -7.16 1.66
CA SER A 10 4.38 -6.12 2.68
C SER A 10 4.97 -6.67 3.99
N PRO A 11 5.83 -5.92 4.72
CA PRO A 11 6.49 -6.41 5.93
C PRO A 11 5.54 -7.06 6.95
N GLU A 12 4.35 -6.49 7.15
CA GLU A 12 3.32 -6.97 8.06
C GLU A 12 2.71 -8.32 7.65
N HIS A 13 2.84 -8.71 6.38
CA HIS A 13 2.30 -9.96 5.83
C HIS A 13 3.37 -11.07 5.69
N ILE A 14 4.66 -10.79 5.90
CA ILE A 14 5.74 -11.78 5.71
C ILE A 14 5.50 -13.04 6.54
N GLN A 15 5.11 -12.89 7.81
CA GLN A 15 4.90 -14.03 8.69
C GLN A 15 3.69 -14.87 8.26
N THR A 16 2.58 -14.22 7.88
CA THR A 16 1.38 -14.87 7.36
C THR A 16 1.68 -15.69 6.11
N VAL A 17 2.46 -15.13 5.20
CA VAL A 17 2.86 -15.79 3.96
C VAL A 17 3.74 -17.02 4.26
N LYS A 18 4.71 -16.92 5.18
CA LYS A 18 5.53 -18.06 5.63
C LYS A 18 4.71 -19.16 6.30
N GLN A 19 3.76 -18.82 7.16
CA GLN A 19 2.86 -19.80 7.79
C GLN A 19 2.01 -20.54 6.76
N THR A 20 1.56 -19.83 5.72
CA THR A 20 0.78 -20.43 4.62
C THR A 20 1.58 -21.44 3.82
N LEU A 21 2.88 -21.20 3.61
CA LEU A 21 3.78 -22.17 2.99
C LEU A 21 3.74 -23.51 3.76
N TYR A 22 4.01 -23.49 5.07
CA TYR A 22 4.07 -24.72 5.87
C TYR A 22 2.76 -25.52 5.91
N ARG A 23 1.61 -24.86 5.69
CA ARG A 23 0.31 -25.51 5.62
C ARG A 23 0.03 -26.21 4.29
N ARG A 24 0.68 -25.79 3.21
CA ARG A 24 0.37 -26.26 1.83
C ARG A 24 1.52 -27.00 1.16
N PHE A 25 2.75 -26.70 1.55
CA PHE A 25 3.96 -27.23 0.93
C PHE A 25 4.97 -27.64 2.01
N PRO A 26 5.57 -28.84 1.91
CA PRO A 26 6.60 -29.26 2.86
C PRO A 26 7.84 -28.35 2.83
N ARG A 27 8.26 -27.89 1.64
CA ARG A 27 9.45 -27.05 1.45
C ARG A 27 9.22 -25.99 0.38
N GLN A 28 10.07 -24.96 0.38
CA GLN A 28 10.03 -23.91 -0.66
C GLN A 28 10.34 -24.44 -2.07
N ILE A 29 11.11 -25.52 -2.20
CA ILE A 29 11.42 -26.11 -3.51
C ILE A 29 10.18 -26.75 -4.14
N ASP A 30 9.33 -27.39 -3.33
CA ASP A 30 8.11 -28.02 -3.80
C ASP A 30 7.12 -26.97 -4.35
N LEU A 31 7.06 -25.78 -3.72
CA LEU A 31 6.32 -24.63 -4.25
C LEU A 31 6.95 -24.09 -5.54
N ALA A 32 8.28 -23.98 -5.59
CA ALA A 32 8.99 -23.46 -6.74
C ALA A 32 8.73 -24.32 -7.99
N GLU A 33 8.81 -25.64 -7.84
CA GLU A 33 8.48 -26.62 -8.87
C GLU A 33 7.00 -26.53 -9.27
N ALA A 34 6.08 -26.44 -8.30
CA ALA A 34 4.65 -26.39 -8.57
C ALA A 34 4.18 -25.09 -9.26
N VAL A 35 4.99 -24.03 -9.25
CA VAL A 35 4.76 -22.75 -9.95
C VAL A 35 5.60 -22.64 -11.23
N GLY A 36 6.67 -23.43 -11.37
CA GLY A 36 7.59 -23.35 -12.50
C GLY A 36 8.58 -22.17 -12.41
N VAL A 37 9.00 -21.80 -11.20
CA VAL A 37 9.97 -20.72 -10.96
C VAL A 37 11.17 -21.22 -10.18
N SER A 38 12.25 -20.41 -10.15
CA SER A 38 13.42 -20.77 -9.36
C SER A 38 13.15 -20.71 -7.84
N ARG A 39 13.83 -21.57 -7.08
CA ARG A 39 13.79 -21.52 -5.60
C ARG A 39 14.23 -20.16 -5.06
N SER A 40 15.18 -19.48 -5.71
CA SER A 40 15.66 -18.16 -5.27
C SER A 40 14.60 -17.07 -5.45
N THR A 41 13.74 -17.18 -6.47
CA THR A 41 12.54 -16.33 -6.63
C THR A 41 11.58 -16.52 -5.46
N VAL A 42 11.29 -17.78 -5.11
CA VAL A 42 10.43 -18.11 -3.97
C VAL A 42 11.04 -17.61 -2.65
N THR A 43 12.34 -17.79 -2.45
CA THR A 43 13.07 -17.24 -1.29
C THR A 43 12.97 -15.71 -1.25
N SER A 44 13.06 -15.04 -2.39
CA SER A 44 12.93 -13.58 -2.48
C SER A 44 11.54 -13.12 -2.08
N TYR A 45 10.49 -13.80 -2.59
CA TYR A 45 9.10 -13.55 -2.23
C TYR A 45 8.86 -13.67 -0.72
N PHE A 46 9.27 -14.78 -0.09
CA PHE A 46 9.09 -14.99 1.36
C PHE A 46 9.91 -14.05 2.25
N ASN A 47 10.91 -13.36 1.71
CA ASN A 47 11.72 -12.41 2.46
C ASN A 47 11.38 -10.94 2.14
N GLY A 48 10.24 -10.69 1.47
CA GLY A 48 9.82 -9.33 1.13
C GLY A 48 10.75 -8.62 0.14
N LYS A 49 11.51 -9.37 -0.65
CA LYS A 49 12.32 -8.80 -1.74
C LYS A 49 11.44 -8.64 -2.99
N PRO A 50 11.68 -7.59 -3.81
CA PRO A 50 10.95 -7.42 -5.06
C PRO A 50 11.15 -8.62 -6.00
N VAL A 51 10.05 -9.12 -6.56
CA VAL A 51 10.01 -10.11 -7.63
C VAL A 51 9.17 -9.58 -8.79
N SER A 52 9.24 -10.19 -9.97
CA SER A 52 8.40 -9.76 -11.10
C SER A 52 6.91 -9.85 -10.74
N PRO A 53 6.05 -8.96 -11.28
CA PRO A 53 4.61 -9.01 -11.03
C PRO A 53 4.00 -10.38 -11.33
N THR A 54 4.39 -11.01 -12.44
CA THR A 54 3.96 -12.37 -12.80
C THR A 54 4.31 -13.38 -11.72
N ASN A 55 5.58 -13.44 -11.29
CA ASN A 55 6.01 -14.37 -10.24
C ASN A 55 5.29 -14.09 -8.91
N PHE A 56 5.06 -12.82 -8.58
CA PHE A 56 4.34 -12.44 -7.37
C PHE A 56 2.89 -12.96 -7.37
N ILE A 57 2.18 -12.76 -8.48
CA ILE A 57 0.79 -13.19 -8.64
C ILE A 57 0.70 -14.72 -8.64
N GLU A 58 1.53 -15.40 -9.43
CA GLU A 58 1.51 -16.87 -9.52
C GLU A 58 1.82 -17.55 -8.19
N ILE A 59 2.86 -17.08 -7.47
CA ILE A 59 3.19 -17.62 -6.14
C ILE A 59 2.03 -17.38 -5.15
N SER A 60 1.44 -16.18 -5.15
CA SER A 60 0.33 -15.84 -4.26
C SER A 60 -0.91 -16.69 -4.54
N ASN A 61 -1.26 -16.87 -5.82
CA ASN A 61 -2.36 -17.72 -6.25
C ASN A 61 -2.13 -19.17 -5.84
N LYS A 62 -0.91 -19.69 -6.01
CA LYS A 62 -0.58 -21.06 -5.59
C LYS A 62 -0.67 -21.26 -4.08
N LEU A 63 -0.36 -20.23 -3.30
CA LEU A 63 -0.54 -20.22 -1.85
C LEU A 63 -2.00 -19.95 -1.41
N GLY A 64 -2.91 -19.64 -2.33
CA GLY A 64 -4.29 -19.29 -2.05
C GLY A 64 -4.43 -17.96 -1.31
N LEU A 65 -3.56 -17.00 -1.60
CA LEU A 65 -3.52 -15.67 -0.99
C LEU A 65 -3.99 -14.60 -1.98
N ASN A 66 -4.74 -13.61 -1.49
CA ASN A 66 -5.06 -12.41 -2.27
C ASN A 66 -3.80 -11.55 -2.42
N TRP A 67 -3.22 -11.54 -3.62
CA TRP A 67 -1.95 -10.85 -3.87
C TRP A 67 -2.05 -9.33 -3.67
N GLN A 68 -3.20 -8.71 -3.95
CA GLN A 68 -3.42 -7.28 -3.73
C GLN A 68 -3.45 -6.91 -2.25
N ALA A 69 -3.89 -7.83 -1.39
CA ALA A 69 -3.97 -7.61 0.05
C ALA A 69 -2.59 -7.70 0.74
N ILE A 70 -1.73 -8.60 0.25
CA ILE A 70 -0.41 -8.84 0.86
C ILE A 70 0.73 -8.05 0.18
N SER A 71 0.47 -7.38 -0.93
CA SER A 71 1.49 -6.60 -1.64
C SER A 71 1.79 -5.30 -0.89
N TYR A 72 3.07 -4.93 -0.85
CA TYR A 72 3.50 -3.66 -0.30
C TYR A 72 2.94 -2.52 -1.14
N ARG A 73 2.06 -1.71 -0.55
CA ARG A 73 1.60 -0.46 -1.13
C ARG A 73 2.49 0.65 -0.59
N GLN A 74 3.18 1.38 -1.47
CA GLN A 74 3.68 2.69 -1.10
C GLN A 74 2.46 3.58 -0.87
N ILE A 75 1.97 3.61 0.37
CA ILE A 75 1.15 4.73 0.80
C ILE A 75 2.11 5.90 0.73
N ASN A 76 2.00 6.72 -0.32
CA ASN A 76 2.57 8.04 -0.29
C ASN A 76 1.92 8.70 0.92
N LYS A 77 2.65 8.78 2.02
CA LYS A 77 2.33 9.75 3.06
C LYS A 77 2.47 11.08 2.34
N PHE A 78 1.35 11.61 1.87
CA PHE A 78 1.28 13.02 1.55
C PHE A 78 1.45 13.69 2.90
N GLU A 79 2.69 14.00 3.28
CA GLU A 79 2.90 14.97 4.34
C GLU A 79 2.35 16.27 3.77
N PRO A 80 1.20 16.75 4.27
CA PRO A 80 0.64 17.99 3.76
C PRO A 80 1.73 19.04 3.89
N ASN A 81 2.07 19.71 2.80
CA ASN A 81 3.00 20.83 2.86
C ASN A 81 2.46 21.80 3.91
N PRO A 82 3.15 22.03 5.03
CA PRO A 82 2.61 22.83 6.12
C PRO A 82 2.16 24.21 5.64
N LEU A 83 2.86 24.78 4.65
CA LEU A 83 2.52 26.08 4.07
C LEU A 83 1.22 26.04 3.25
N LEU A 84 0.95 24.95 2.52
CA LEU A 84 -0.31 24.77 1.78
C LEU A 84 -1.49 24.50 2.73
N LEU A 85 -1.23 23.83 3.85
CA LEU A 85 -2.22 23.64 4.91
C LEU A 85 -2.60 25.00 5.53
N TYR A 86 -1.64 25.90 5.74
CA TYR A 86 -1.94 27.27 6.17
C TYR A 86 -2.71 28.05 5.10
N ASP A 87 -2.36 27.97 3.81
CA ASP A 87 -3.09 28.69 2.76
C ASP A 87 -4.55 28.22 2.63
N GLU A 88 -4.81 26.91 2.62
CA GLU A 88 -6.17 26.36 2.56
C GLU A 88 -6.98 26.69 3.82
N MET A 89 -6.37 26.57 5.00
CA MET A 89 -7.02 26.95 6.26
C MET A 89 -7.31 28.45 6.32
N MET A 90 -6.37 29.30 5.87
CA MET A 90 -6.56 30.76 5.87
C MET A 90 -7.67 31.20 4.91
N GLN A 91 -7.88 30.49 3.81
CA GLN A 91 -9.02 30.72 2.91
C GLN A 91 -10.34 30.33 3.58
N GLU A 92 -10.39 29.21 4.30
CA GLU A 92 -11.57 28.77 5.05
C GLU A 92 -11.91 29.72 6.21
N TYR A 93 -10.88 30.20 6.94
CA TYR A 93 -11.04 31.21 7.99
C TYR A 93 -11.44 32.59 7.43
N ALA A 94 -10.94 32.99 6.27
CA ALA A 94 -11.34 34.24 5.61
C ALA A 94 -12.84 34.22 5.28
N TRP A 95 -13.35 33.08 4.77
CA TRP A 95 -14.77 32.88 4.50
C TRP A 95 -15.62 32.90 5.78
N LEU A 96 -15.17 32.22 6.84
CA LEU A 96 -15.82 32.25 8.15
C LEU A 96 -15.81 33.65 8.78
N PHE A 97 -14.78 34.45 8.53
CA PHE A 97 -14.68 35.83 8.99
C PHE A 97 -15.68 36.74 8.26
N GLU A 98 -15.82 36.60 6.94
CA GLU A 98 -16.85 37.32 6.18
C GLU A 98 -18.27 36.95 6.62
N GLN A 99 -18.52 35.67 6.91
CA GLN A 99 -19.83 35.25 7.43
C GLN A 99 -20.11 35.79 8.84
N ARG A 100 -19.11 35.85 9.73
CA ARG A 100 -19.30 36.42 11.07
C ARG A 100 -19.58 37.92 11.04
N LEU A 101 -18.93 38.67 10.14
CA LEU A 101 -19.23 40.10 9.98
C LEU A 101 -20.65 40.33 9.45
N LEU A 102 -21.15 39.49 8.52
CA LEU A 102 -22.53 39.57 8.03
C LEU A 102 -23.56 39.22 9.10
N VAL A 103 -23.33 38.18 9.92
CA VAL A 103 -24.22 37.83 11.04
C VAL A 103 -24.26 38.94 12.09
N ILE A 104 -23.12 39.57 12.38
CA ILE A 104 -23.02 40.72 13.29
C ILE A 104 -23.71 41.97 12.70
N LEU A 105 -23.54 42.24 11.41
CA LEU A 105 -24.24 43.34 10.72
C LEU A 105 -25.75 43.13 10.67
N ILE A 106 -26.21 41.92 10.34
CA ILE A 106 -27.63 41.56 10.29
C ILE A 106 -28.27 41.62 11.69
N SER A 107 -27.52 41.30 12.76
CA SER A 107 -28.00 41.43 14.14
C SER A 107 -27.98 42.87 14.68
N MET A 108 -27.17 43.76 14.11
CA MET A 108 -27.17 45.21 14.41
C MET A 108 -28.20 46.02 13.59
N LEU A 109 -28.83 45.41 12.58
CA LEU A 109 -29.87 46.02 11.73
C LEU A 109 -31.31 45.68 12.17
N ARG A 110 -31.49 45.19 13.40
CA ARG A 110 -32.80 44.86 14.00
C ARG A 110 -33.21 45.87 15.07
#